data_AF-A0A094ZML6-F1
#
_entry.id   AF-A0A094ZML6-F1
#
_cell.length_a   1.000
_cell.length_b   1.000
_cell.length_c   1.000
_cell.angle_alpha   90.00
_cell.angle_beta   90.00
_cell.angle_gamma   90.00
#
_symmetry.space_group_name_H-M   'P 1'
#
loop_
_entity.id
_entity.type
_entity.pdbx_description
1 polymer ?
#
loop_
_entity_poly.entity_id
_entity_poly.type
_entity_poly.pdbx_seq_one_letter_code
_entity_poly.pdbx_strand_id
1 'polypeptide(L)'
;MEVPIPEHLYTTHKEHESIREWILAISMDHKFDQTLPKDERGVYIASLNSPNIGLSSLPCIITGYPILRNGIIFEPSKRAAIQTNWNKFLYIIKMNKTFECLNVKEFIEQWCGTPTYNK
;
A
#
# COMPACT_ATOMS: atom_id res chain seq x y z
N MET A 1 -3.64 9.25 -28.09
CA MET A 1 -3.11 10.26 -27.15
C MET A 1 -1.66 9.87 -26.92
N GLU A 2 -0.73 10.57 -27.55
CA GLU A 2 0.70 10.31 -27.38
C GLU A 2 1.18 11.12 -26.18
N VAL A 3 1.82 10.46 -25.22
CA VAL A 3 2.43 11.13 -24.08
C VAL A 3 3.81 11.62 -24.54
N PRO A 4 4.07 12.94 -24.54
CA PRO A 4 5.34 13.47 -24.99
C PRO A 4 6.48 12.97 -24.11
N ILE A 5 7.57 12.54 -24.74
CA ILE A 5 8.78 12.14 -24.02
C ILE A 5 9.41 13.41 -23.43
N PRO A 6 9.87 13.40 -22.18
CA PRO A 6 10.55 14.55 -21.60
C PRO A 6 11.76 14.99 -22.43
N GLU A 7 11.86 16.29 -22.72
CA GLU A 7 12.98 16.88 -23.49
C GLU A 7 14.29 16.87 -22.69
N HIS A 8 14.21 16.74 -21.37
CA HIS A 8 15.34 16.76 -20.47
C HIS A 8 15.32 15.58 -19.51
N LEU A 9 16.51 15.08 -19.20
CA LEU A 9 16.69 14.03 -18.20
C LEU A 9 16.41 14.60 -16.80
N TYR A 10 15.57 13.91 -16.04
CA TYR A 10 15.31 14.22 -14.64
C TYR A 10 16.36 13.64 -13.67
N THR A 11 17.32 12.88 -14.19
CA THR A 11 18.36 12.21 -13.42
C THR A 11 19.73 12.78 -13.74
N THR A 12 20.58 12.84 -12.73
CA THR A 12 22.00 13.13 -12.88
C THR A 12 22.72 11.93 -13.52
N HIS A 13 23.90 12.17 -14.12
CA HIS A 13 24.73 11.09 -14.65
C HIS A 13 25.05 10.02 -13.60
N LYS A 14 25.22 10.41 -12.34
CA LYS A 14 25.51 9.49 -11.24
C LYS A 14 24.33 8.58 -10.92
N GLU A 15 23.12 9.12 -10.87
CA GLU A 15 21.89 8.34 -10.65
C GLU A 15 21.65 7.38 -11.82
N HIS A 16 21.88 7.84 -13.05
CA HIS A 16 21.75 7.01 -14.24
C HIS A 16 22.72 5.83 -14.22
N GLU A 17 24.01 6.06 -13.93
CA GLU A 17 25.00 4.98 -13.84
C GLU A 17 24.70 4.02 -12.67
N SER A 18 24.25 4.53 -11.52
CA SER A 18 23.86 3.67 -10.39
C SER A 18 22.69 2.75 -10.74
N ILE A 19 21.67 3.26 -11.45
CA ILE A 19 20.56 2.44 -11.93
C ILE A 19 21.04 1.43 -12.98
N ARG A 20 21.93 1.84 -13.89
CA ARG A 20 22.53 0.96 -14.91
C ARG A 20 23.28 -0.21 -14.27
N GLU A 21 24.15 0.07 -13.31
CA GLU A 21 24.92 -0.93 -12.57
C GLU A 21 23.99 -1.90 -11.82
N TRP A 22 22.94 -1.38 -11.19
CA TRP A 22 21.93 -2.20 -10.51
C TRP A 22 21.17 -3.13 -11.46
N ILE A 23 20.74 -2.63 -12.62
CA ILE A 23 20.08 -3.44 -13.65
C ILE A 23 21.02 -4.54 -14.17
N LEU A 24 22.28 -4.20 -14.44
CA LEU A 24 23.29 -5.17 -14.89
C LEU A 24 23.55 -6.25 -13.85
N ALA A 25 23.70 -5.87 -12.58
CA ALA A 25 23.89 -6.82 -11.48
C ALA A 25 22.70 -7.79 -11.36
N ILE A 26 21.47 -7.30 -11.44
CA ILE A 26 20.26 -8.14 -11.42
C ILE A 26 20.17 -9.04 -12.64
N SER A 27 20.53 -8.53 -13.82
CA SER A 27 20.46 -9.30 -15.07
C SER A 27 21.48 -10.44 -15.12
N MET A 28 22.63 -10.28 -14.47
CA MET A 28 23.64 -11.31 -14.32
C MET A 28 23.30 -12.32 -13.21
N ASP A 29 22.45 -11.96 -12.24
CA ASP A 29 21.99 -12.85 -11.19
C ASP A 29 20.82 -13.73 -11.67
N HIS A 30 21.16 -14.86 -12.29
CA HIS A 30 20.19 -15.87 -12.74
C HIS A 30 19.42 -16.59 -11.60
N LYS A 31 19.65 -16.22 -10.32
CA LYS A 31 18.92 -16.78 -9.17
C LYS A 31 17.73 -15.92 -8.73
N PHE A 32 17.47 -14.80 -9.39
CA PHE A 32 16.33 -13.96 -9.05
C PHE A 32 15.03 -14.59 -9.57
N ASP A 33 14.20 -15.10 -8.65
CA ASP A 33 12.86 -15.58 -8.97
C ASP A 33 11.97 -14.37 -9.32
N GLN A 34 11.72 -14.15 -10.61
CA GLN A 34 10.90 -13.06 -11.14
C GLN A 34 9.39 -13.30 -10.90
N THR A 35 9.02 -13.80 -9.73
CA THR A 35 7.63 -14.05 -9.37
C THR A 35 7.12 -12.92 -8.50
N LEU A 36 5.89 -12.48 -8.78
CA LEU A 36 5.19 -11.59 -7.88
C LEU A 36 4.84 -12.33 -6.59
N PRO A 37 5.01 -11.70 -5.42
CA PRO A 37 4.63 -12.29 -4.16
C PRO A 37 3.13 -12.59 -4.16
N LYS A 38 2.78 -13.77 -3.63
CA LYS A 38 1.40 -14.23 -3.51
C LYS A 38 0.98 -14.28 -2.04
N ASP A 39 -0.29 -14.02 -1.78
CA ASP A 39 -0.88 -14.17 -0.45
C ASP A 39 -1.45 -15.59 -0.24
N GLU A 40 -2.13 -15.79 0.89
CA GLU A 40 -2.77 -17.07 1.26
C GLU A 40 -3.87 -17.55 0.31
N ARG A 41 -4.33 -16.69 -0.61
CA ARG A 41 -5.30 -17.05 -1.66
C ARG A 41 -4.60 -17.48 -2.95
N GLY A 42 -3.27 -17.43 -3.01
CA GLY A 42 -2.47 -17.77 -4.19
C GLY A 42 -2.49 -16.70 -5.29
N VAL A 43 -2.95 -15.48 -4.98
CA VAL A 43 -2.99 -14.33 -5.90
C VAL A 43 -2.00 -13.26 -5.46
N TYR A 44 -1.71 -12.28 -6.31
CA TYR A 44 -0.82 -11.17 -5.96
C TYR A 44 -1.25 -10.49 -4.65
N ILE A 45 -0.31 -10.20 -3.74
CA ILE A 45 -0.57 -9.72 -2.38
C ILE A 45 -1.44 -8.45 -2.29
N ALA A 46 -1.44 -7.60 -3.32
CA ALA A 46 -2.26 -6.38 -3.34
C ALA A 46 -3.57 -6.55 -4.13
N SER A 47 -3.87 -7.76 -4.64
CA SER A 47 -5.10 -8.02 -5.36
C SER A 47 -6.29 -7.94 -4.42
N LEU A 48 -7.30 -7.12 -4.71
CA LEU A 48 -8.55 -7.12 -3.94
C LEU A 48 -9.44 -8.32 -4.31
N ASN A 49 -9.30 -8.83 -5.53
CA ASN A 49 -10.13 -9.89 -6.05
C ASN A 49 -9.36 -11.22 -6.08
N SER A 50 -10.02 -12.31 -5.73
CA SER A 50 -9.51 -13.66 -5.95
C SER A 50 -10.28 -14.32 -7.10
N PRO A 51 -9.68 -14.46 -8.29
CA PRO A 51 -10.34 -15.07 -9.45
C PRO A 51 -10.78 -16.52 -9.17
N ASN A 52 -10.02 -17.23 -8.34
CA ASN A 52 -10.26 -18.66 -8.06
C ASN A 52 -11.46 -18.90 -7.13
N ILE A 53 -11.83 -17.92 -6.31
CA ILE A 53 -12.86 -18.08 -5.26
C ILE A 53 -14.07 -17.17 -5.50
N GLY A 54 -13.95 -16.17 -6.39
CA GLY A 54 -15.02 -15.21 -6.68
C GLY A 54 -15.29 -14.22 -5.53
N LEU A 55 -14.40 -14.17 -4.53
CA LEU A 55 -14.49 -13.27 -3.38
C LEU A 55 -13.69 -11.98 -3.63
N SER A 56 -14.27 -10.85 -3.17
CA SER A 56 -13.61 -9.54 -3.16
C SER A 56 -13.38 -9.08 -1.72
N SER A 57 -12.16 -8.66 -1.42
CA SER A 57 -11.76 -8.14 -0.12
C SER A 57 -11.86 -6.62 -0.10
N LEU A 58 -12.25 -6.04 1.04
CA LEU A 58 -12.19 -4.59 1.22
C LEU A 58 -10.74 -4.11 1.24
N PRO A 59 -10.44 -2.95 0.63
CA PRO A 59 -9.12 -2.34 0.72
C PRO A 59 -8.91 -1.70 2.09
N CYS A 60 -7.74 -1.92 2.68
CA CYS A 60 -7.30 -1.24 3.89
C CYS A 60 -7.08 0.25 3.59
N ILE A 61 -7.79 1.16 4.26
CA ILE A 61 -7.66 2.62 4.05
C ILE A 61 -6.25 3.17 4.32
N ILE A 62 -5.41 2.44 5.07
CA ILE A 62 -4.04 2.87 5.38
C ILE A 62 -3.03 2.41 4.33
N THR A 63 -3.18 1.19 3.80
CA THR A 63 -2.16 0.57 2.93
C THR A 63 -2.63 0.31 1.51
N GLY A 64 -3.94 0.29 1.26
CA GLY A 64 -4.55 -0.16 0.01
C GLY A 64 -4.60 -1.69 -0.17
N TYR A 65 -3.95 -2.45 0.70
CA TYR A 65 -3.89 -3.92 0.60
C TYR A 65 -5.22 -4.56 1.00
N PRO A 66 -5.53 -5.77 0.50
CA PRO A 66 -6.74 -6.49 0.87
C PRO A 66 -6.77 -6.81 2.36
N ILE A 67 -7.92 -6.63 2.99
CA ILE A 67 -8.17 -7.08 4.36
C ILE A 67 -8.57 -8.55 4.31
N LEU A 68 -7.61 -9.43 4.62
CA LEU A 68 -7.85 -10.88 4.67
C LEU A 68 -8.26 -11.35 6.07
N ARG A 69 -7.72 -10.71 7.12
CA ARG A 69 -7.92 -11.08 8.52
C ARG A 69 -7.87 -9.83 9.40
N ASN A 70 -8.49 -9.91 10.58
CA ASN A 70 -8.42 -8.89 11.64
C ASN A 70 -8.73 -7.47 11.13
N GLY A 71 -9.80 -7.35 10.35
CA GLY A 71 -10.30 -6.08 9.83
C GLY A 71 -11.14 -5.33 10.85
N ILE A 72 -10.99 -4.01 10.89
CA ILE A 72 -11.94 -3.10 11.52
C ILE A 72 -12.76 -2.40 10.43
N ILE A 73 -14.03 -2.13 10.70
CA ILE A 73 -14.94 -1.44 9.78
C ILE A 73 -15.28 -0.08 10.37
N PHE A 74 -15.26 0.95 9.54
CA PHE A 74 -15.60 2.31 9.91
C PHE A 74 -17.06 2.60 9.55
N GLU A 75 -17.84 3.05 10.52
CA GLU A 75 -19.25 3.41 10.31
C GLU A 75 -19.40 4.94 10.26
N PRO A 76 -20.26 5.48 9.36
CA PRO A 76 -21.20 4.78 8.48
C PRO A 76 -20.64 4.42 7.10
N SER A 77 -19.36 4.71 6.82
CA SER A 77 -18.81 4.63 5.47
C SER A 77 -18.61 3.21 4.93
N LYS A 78 -18.62 2.21 5.82
CA LYS A 78 -18.27 0.80 5.55
C LYS A 78 -16.87 0.60 4.98
N ARG A 79 -16.00 1.63 5.10
CA ARG A 79 -14.56 1.50 4.81
C ARG A 79 -13.90 0.65 5.88
N ALA A 80 -12.73 0.11 5.60
CA ALA A 80 -12.10 -0.81 6.53
C ALA A 80 -10.57 -0.64 6.60
N ALA A 81 -9.97 -1.08 7.70
CA ALA A 81 -8.52 -1.14 7.87
C ALA A 81 -8.10 -2.48 8.47
N ILE A 82 -6.86 -2.89 8.21
CA ILE A 82 -6.22 -3.96 8.99
C ILE A 82 -5.93 -3.38 10.38
N GLN A 83 -6.41 -4.05 11.44
CA GLN A 83 -6.34 -3.54 12.82
C GLN A 83 -4.91 -3.19 13.27
N THR A 84 -3.93 -4.03 12.92
CA THR A 84 -2.52 -3.78 13.27
C THR A 84 -1.97 -2.51 12.61
N ASN A 85 -2.32 -2.27 11.34
CA ASN A 85 -1.91 -1.07 10.61
C ASN A 85 -2.59 0.18 11.17
N TRP A 86 -3.88 0.09 11.52
CA TRP A 86 -4.60 1.18 12.18
C TRP A 86 -3.99 1.53 13.54
N ASN A 87 -3.70 0.53 14.37
CA ASN A 87 -3.07 0.75 15.68
C ASN A 87 -1.68 1.38 15.55
N LYS A 88 -0.88 0.91 14.57
CA LYS A 88 0.44 1.47 14.28
C LYS A 88 0.34 2.92 13.80
N PHE A 89 -0.62 3.22 12.94
CA PHE A 89 -0.92 4.58 12.47
C PHE A 89 -1.25 5.51 13.66
N LEU A 90 -2.17 5.10 14.53
CA LEU A 90 -2.53 5.87 15.74
C LEU A 90 -1.34 6.09 16.68
N TYR A 91 -0.49 5.07 16.85
CA TYR A 91 0.73 5.18 17.66
C TYR A 91 1.69 6.23 17.08
N ILE A 92 1.96 6.18 15.76
CA ILE A 92 2.88 7.11 15.08
C ILE A 92 2.39 8.56 15.22
N ILE A 93 1.08 8.80 15.04
CA ILE A 93 0.50 10.14 15.22
C ILE A 93 0.66 10.62 16.66
N LYS A 94 0.40 9.75 17.63
CA LYS A 94 0.54 10.08 19.05
C LYS A 94 1.98 10.44 19.44
N MET A 95 2.97 9.81 18.82
CA MET A 95 4.39 10.04 19.11
C MET A 95 4.94 11.30 18.44
N ASN A 96 4.66 11.51 17.15
CA ASN A 96 5.28 12.62 16.39
C ASN A 96 4.50 13.93 16.51
N LYS A 97 3.16 13.88 16.63
CA LYS A 97 2.26 15.03 16.77
C LYS A 97 2.52 16.19 15.80
N THR A 98 3.03 15.90 14.60
CA THR A 98 3.21 16.93 13.57
C THR A 98 1.85 17.38 13.04
N PHE A 99 1.79 18.59 12.47
CA PHE A 99 0.56 19.13 11.90
C PHE A 99 0.00 18.21 10.81
N GLU A 100 0.86 17.67 9.95
CA GLU A 100 0.50 16.76 8.87
C GLU A 100 -0.08 15.46 9.41
N CYS A 101 0.51 14.89 10.48
CA CYS A 101 -0.01 13.68 11.11
C CYS A 101 -1.41 13.88 11.68
N LEU A 102 -1.64 15.02 12.34
CA LEU A 102 -2.94 15.35 12.92
C LEU A 102 -3.97 15.64 11.82
N ASN A 103 -3.58 16.34 10.76
CA ASN A 103 -4.45 16.64 9.64
C ASN A 103 -4.88 15.37 8.89
N VAL A 104 -3.97 14.43 8.63
CA VAL A 104 -4.30 13.13 8.02
C VAL A 104 -5.21 12.30 8.93
N LYS A 105 -4.99 12.31 10.26
CA LYS A 105 -5.87 11.64 11.22
C LYS A 105 -7.29 12.19 11.14
N GLU A 106 -7.42 13.52 11.22
CA GLU A 106 -8.72 14.20 11.17
C GLU A 106 -9.44 13.92 9.85
N PHE A 107 -8.72 13.99 8.72
CA PHE A 107 -9.25 13.63 7.42
C PHE A 107 -9.81 12.21 7.41
N ILE A 108 -9.07 11.22 7.91
CA ILE A 108 -9.53 9.83 7.93
C ILE A 108 -10.76 9.66 8.83
N GLU A 109 -10.79 10.30 10.01
CA GLU A 109 -11.93 10.23 10.93
C GLU A 109 -13.18 10.88 10.32
N GLN A 110 -13.05 12.01 9.60
CA GLN A 110 -14.16 12.65 8.90
C GLN A 110 -14.62 11.84 7.68
N TRP A 111 -13.68 11.29 6.91
CA TRP A 111 -13.99 10.59 5.66
C TRP A 111 -14.53 9.18 5.87
N CYS A 112 -14.05 8.49 6.89
CA CYS A 112 -14.41 7.10 7.17
C CYS A 112 -15.44 6.97 8.30
N GLY A 113 -15.48 7.91 9.24
CA GLY A 113 -16.27 7.82 10.46
C GLY A 113 -15.53 7.08 11.57
N THR A 114 -16.28 6.40 12.45
CA THR A 114 -15.72 5.79 13.66
C THR A 114 -15.36 4.32 13.45
N PRO A 115 -14.16 3.87 13.88
CA PRO A 115 -13.79 2.46 13.80
C PRO A 115 -14.61 1.63 14.78
N THR A 116 -15.30 0.62 14.26
CA THR A 116 -16.01 -0.40 15.00
C THR A 116 -15.16 -1.66 15.05
N TYR A 117 -14.86 -2.10 16.28
CA TYR A 117 -14.16 -3.36 16.51
C TYR A 117 -15.19 -4.48 16.60
N ASN A 118 -15.08 -5.46 15.71
CA ASN A 118 -15.87 -6.68 15.83
C ASN A 118 -15.48 -7.36 17.16
N LYS A 119 -16.46 -7.53 18.05
CA LYS A 119 -16.32 -8.29 19.31
C LYS A 119 -16.24 -9.79 19.03
#